data_AF-A0A7U9TK84-F1
#
_entry.id   AF-A0A7U9TK84-F1
#
_cell.length_a   1.000
_cell.length_b   1.000
_cell.length_c   1.000
_cell.angle_alpha   90.00
_cell.angle_beta   90.00
_cell.angle_gamma   90.00
#
_symmetry.space_group_name_H-M   'P 1'
#
loop_
_entity.id
_entity.type
_entity.pdbx_description
1 polymer ?
#
loop_
_entity_poly.entity_id
_entity_poly.type
_entity_poly.pdbx_seq_one_letter_code
_entity_poly.pdbx_strand_id
1 'polypeptide(L)'
;MSDYEFNVWKNNVSNEFMKMGVKFFKTSKMLFEKMINEPTPKHLDQLIFPCLYSFRHSLELILKHVLIDECSEKEDVLAMLKTNKHNLLSLFAESKHIIVCSKVDIDEFDKLIDYINKIDPFSDYFRYPFGLYGDYNFENQIWIDLNKLYNSFEIANSLFDLIINDNKPKFKGNSKPVYFVSETQVKYSTFSTIGTGGLSKSFRYQMNGFNQAAEFLMEYDDYYIQRLYFERLSIELVLKDIIFYIMNEESFKIFRKKTHSIIGLWNKVISILDELKAGAGSTEELSDVDELKNIKGVLEKIHEQDLNSDQFRYPITNDGNLNLSIIEEDIEDLFDKGSLFGRLEKYDNAVLASDLNNKGMSLYDYLMEL
;
A
#
# COMPACT_ATOMS: atom_id res chain seq x y z
N MET A 1 25.47 -4.38 -23.59
CA MET A 1 25.64 -2.99 -23.12
C MET A 1 27.12 -2.80 -22.84
N SER A 2 27.74 -1.69 -23.21
CA SER A 2 29.13 -1.40 -22.80
C SER A 2 29.19 -1.07 -21.31
N ASP A 3 30.37 -1.19 -20.68
CA ASP A 3 30.58 -0.85 -19.26
C ASP A 3 30.15 0.59 -18.95
N TYR A 4 30.40 1.52 -19.87
CA TYR A 4 29.98 2.91 -19.72
C TYR A 4 28.45 3.05 -19.72
N GLU A 5 27.77 2.47 -20.71
CA GLU A 5 26.31 2.49 -20.81
C GLU A 5 25.67 1.80 -19.58
N PHE A 6 26.28 0.71 -19.10
CA PHE A 6 25.83 0.02 -17.89
C PHE A 6 25.94 0.90 -16.66
N ASN A 7 27.09 1.53 -16.42
CA ASN A 7 27.26 2.40 -15.26
C ASN A 7 26.29 3.59 -15.29
N VAL A 8 26.03 4.18 -16.47
CA VAL A 8 25.02 5.25 -16.62
C VAL A 8 23.63 4.73 -16.27
N TRP A 9 23.23 3.58 -16.84
CA TRP A 9 21.92 2.96 -16.56
C TRP A 9 21.78 2.60 -15.07
N LYS A 10 22.79 1.95 -14.48
CA LYS A 10 22.82 1.54 -13.07
C LYS A 10 22.65 2.73 -12.14
N ASN A 11 23.43 3.79 -12.36
CA ASN A 11 23.35 5.01 -11.55
C ASN A 11 21.96 5.66 -11.65
N ASN A 12 21.35 5.69 -12.84
CA ASN A 12 20.00 6.22 -13.00
C ASN A 12 18.98 5.37 -12.22
N VAL A 13 19.02 4.04 -12.38
CA VAL A 13 18.13 3.12 -11.66
C VAL A 13 18.29 3.27 -10.15
N SER A 14 19.53 3.21 -9.66
CA SER A 14 19.90 3.37 -8.24
C SER A 14 19.35 4.69 -7.67
N ASN A 15 19.56 5.80 -8.39
CA ASN A 15 19.07 7.12 -7.99
C ASN A 15 17.54 7.20 -7.95
N GLU A 16 16.83 6.56 -8.88
CA GLU A 16 15.36 6.58 -8.86
C GLU A 16 14.79 5.72 -7.72
N PHE A 17 15.44 4.61 -7.36
CA PHE A 17 15.09 3.86 -6.15
C PHE A 17 15.27 4.72 -4.90
N MET A 18 16.39 5.44 -4.80
CA MET A 18 16.65 6.36 -3.69
C MET A 18 15.60 7.47 -3.61
N LYS A 19 15.34 8.19 -4.70
CA LYS A 19 14.37 9.29 -4.75
C LYS A 19 12.97 8.82 -4.37
N MET A 20 12.53 7.70 -4.93
CA MET A 20 11.22 7.12 -4.64
C MET A 20 11.12 6.66 -3.18
N GLY A 21 12.17 6.03 -2.65
CA GLY A 21 12.27 5.64 -1.23
C GLY A 21 12.14 6.83 -0.29
N VAL A 22 12.88 7.92 -0.54
CA VAL A 22 12.78 9.17 0.23
C VAL A 22 11.36 9.76 0.17
N LYS A 23 10.71 9.71 -1.00
CA LYS A 23 9.34 10.22 -1.16
C LYS A 23 8.34 9.40 -0.34
N PHE A 24 8.37 8.08 -0.41
CA PHE A 24 7.51 7.23 0.43
C PHE A 24 7.78 7.41 1.94
N PHE A 25 9.03 7.62 2.35
CA PHE A 25 9.34 7.91 3.75
C PHE A 25 8.73 9.23 4.22
N LYS A 26 8.85 10.29 3.40
CA LYS A 26 8.22 11.59 3.68
C LYS A 26 6.70 11.48 3.69
N THR A 27 6.10 10.77 2.75
CA THR A 27 4.66 10.47 2.75
C THR A 27 4.23 9.81 4.05
N SER A 28 4.96 8.81 4.53
CA SER A 28 4.66 8.15 5.81
C SER A 28 4.66 9.13 6.99
N LYS A 29 5.67 10.01 7.07
CA LYS A 29 5.75 11.06 8.09
C LYS A 29 4.62 12.08 7.99
N MET A 30 4.25 12.52 6.79
CA MET A 30 3.14 13.46 6.59
C MET A 30 1.80 12.85 7.03
N LEU A 31 1.56 11.57 6.70
CA LEU A 31 0.36 10.85 7.16
C LEU A 31 0.35 10.69 8.69
N PHE A 32 1.50 10.36 9.28
CA PHE A 32 1.64 10.30 10.73
C PHE A 32 1.37 11.65 11.40
N GLU A 33 1.92 12.75 10.85
CA GLU A 33 1.66 14.11 11.33
C GLU A 33 0.18 14.48 11.26
N LYS A 34 -0.51 14.11 10.17
CA LYS A 34 -1.97 14.26 10.07
C LYS A 34 -2.71 13.48 11.16
N MET A 35 -2.33 12.23 11.41
CA MET A 35 -2.94 11.38 12.44
C MET A 35 -2.81 11.99 13.85
N ILE A 36 -1.65 12.55 14.20
CA ILE A 36 -1.43 13.14 15.53
C ILE A 36 -2.03 14.55 15.68
N ASN A 37 -2.12 15.32 14.60
CA ASN A 37 -2.67 16.68 14.62
C ASN A 37 -4.20 16.67 14.56
N GLU A 38 -4.79 15.64 13.94
CA GLU A 38 -6.24 15.47 13.78
C GLU A 38 -6.69 14.08 14.29
N PRO A 39 -6.52 13.76 15.60
CA PRO A 39 -6.66 12.41 16.13
C PRO A 39 -8.13 11.99 16.32
N THR A 40 -8.81 11.71 15.20
CA THR A 40 -10.12 11.06 15.20
C THR A 40 -9.96 9.55 15.12
N PRO A 41 -10.89 8.73 15.66
CA PRO A 41 -10.89 7.28 15.44
C PRO A 41 -10.76 6.86 13.99
N LYS A 42 -11.46 7.58 13.11
CA LYS A 42 -11.36 7.37 11.68
C LYS A 42 -9.93 7.58 11.18
N HIS A 43 -9.30 8.72 11.46
CA HIS A 43 -7.94 9.00 11.00
C HIS A 43 -6.92 8.03 11.60
N LEU A 44 -7.02 7.76 12.90
CA LEU A 44 -6.07 6.90 13.60
C LEU A 44 -6.10 5.47 13.07
N ASP A 45 -7.27 4.87 12.89
CA ASP A 45 -7.39 3.46 12.50
C ASP A 45 -7.35 3.26 10.97
N GLN A 46 -7.59 4.30 10.16
CA GLN A 46 -7.55 4.20 8.70
C GLN A 46 -6.20 4.62 8.12
N LEU A 47 -5.66 5.79 8.51
CA LEU A 47 -4.41 6.30 7.94
C LEU A 47 -3.17 5.53 8.40
N ILE A 48 -3.29 4.71 9.46
CA ILE A 48 -2.17 3.88 9.92
C ILE A 48 -1.71 2.88 8.85
N PHE A 49 -2.62 2.38 8.01
CA PHE A 49 -2.29 1.44 6.94
C PHE A 49 -1.40 2.05 5.85
N PRO A 50 -1.79 3.15 5.15
CA PRO A 50 -0.92 3.81 4.19
C PRO A 50 0.34 4.40 4.85
N CYS A 51 0.28 4.81 6.12
CA CYS A 51 1.45 5.27 6.86
C CYS A 51 2.49 4.14 7.04
N LEU A 52 2.09 2.99 7.58
CA LEU A 52 2.98 1.84 7.82
C LEU A 52 3.45 1.19 6.52
N TYR A 53 2.57 1.06 5.53
CA TYR A 53 2.96 0.61 4.20
C TYR A 53 4.06 1.51 3.62
N SER A 54 3.86 2.82 3.61
CA SER A 54 4.83 3.77 3.04
C SER A 54 6.14 3.75 3.79
N PHE A 55 6.09 3.59 5.11
CA PHE A 55 7.28 3.45 5.94
C PHE A 55 8.09 2.22 5.54
N ARG A 56 7.43 1.06 5.52
CA ARG A 56 8.02 -0.23 5.21
C ARG A 56 8.54 -0.28 3.76
N HIS A 57 7.79 0.25 2.82
CA HIS A 57 8.18 0.33 1.40
C HIS A 57 9.37 1.27 1.18
N SER A 58 9.45 2.37 1.92
CA SER A 58 10.61 3.27 1.84
C SER A 58 11.92 2.57 2.24
N LEU A 59 11.90 1.76 3.30
CA LEU A 59 13.05 0.96 3.73
C LEU A 59 13.46 -0.04 2.63
N GLU A 60 12.48 -0.73 2.02
CA GLU A 60 12.74 -1.64 0.91
C GLU A 60 13.45 -0.94 -0.26
N LEU A 61 12.95 0.22 -0.69
CA LEU A 61 13.51 0.96 -1.82
C LEU A 61 14.93 1.49 -1.54
N ILE A 62 15.18 1.99 -0.32
CA ILE A 62 16.51 2.47 0.07
C ILE A 62 17.52 1.31 0.15
N LEU A 63 17.13 0.14 0.66
CA LEU A 63 18.03 -1.01 0.69
C LEU A 63 18.30 -1.56 -0.71
N LYS A 64 17.30 -1.54 -1.60
CA LYS A 64 17.51 -1.85 -3.02
C LYS A 64 18.49 -0.90 -3.68
N HIS A 65 18.41 0.40 -3.41
CA HIS A 65 19.40 1.38 -3.87
C HIS A 65 20.83 0.99 -3.45
N VAL A 66 21.03 0.66 -2.17
CA VAL A 66 22.34 0.21 -1.65
C VAL A 66 22.85 -1.03 -2.38
N LEU A 67 22.00 -2.03 -2.65
CA LEU A 67 22.41 -3.27 -3.30
C LEU A 67 22.67 -3.13 -4.80
N ILE A 68 21.98 -2.20 -5.48
CA ILE A 68 22.19 -1.95 -6.90
C ILE A 68 23.63 -1.54 -7.17
N ASP A 69 24.23 -0.74 -6.28
CA ASP A 69 25.57 -0.20 -6.49
C ASP A 69 26.66 -1.29 -6.58
N GLU A 70 26.47 -2.42 -5.90
CA GLU A 70 27.38 -3.58 -5.93
C GLU A 70 27.25 -4.45 -7.21
N CYS A 71 26.21 -4.23 -8.03
CA CYS A 71 26.00 -5.02 -9.23
C CYS A 71 26.99 -4.64 -10.35
N SER A 72 27.48 -5.66 -11.06
CA SER A 72 28.49 -5.51 -12.12
C SER A 72 27.89 -5.54 -13.51
N GLU A 73 26.71 -6.17 -13.68
CA GLU A 73 25.98 -6.20 -14.94
C GLU A 73 24.46 -6.02 -14.74
N LYS A 74 23.71 -5.78 -15.83
CA LYS A 74 22.26 -5.53 -15.78
C LYS A 74 21.51 -6.75 -15.24
N GLU A 75 21.95 -7.94 -15.64
CA GLU A 75 21.42 -9.22 -15.24
C GLU A 75 21.53 -9.43 -13.73
N ASP A 76 22.61 -8.97 -13.09
CA ASP A 76 22.81 -9.01 -11.64
C ASP A 76 21.77 -8.14 -10.93
N VAL A 77 21.54 -6.91 -11.41
CA VAL A 77 20.51 -6.01 -10.84
C VAL A 77 19.13 -6.67 -10.91
N LEU A 78 18.77 -7.23 -12.07
CA LEU A 78 17.48 -7.89 -12.25
C LEU A 78 17.36 -9.16 -11.41
N ALA A 79 18.43 -9.93 -11.26
CA ALA A 79 18.47 -11.12 -10.43
C ALA A 79 18.33 -10.76 -8.94
N MET A 80 19.03 -9.72 -8.47
CA MET A 80 18.94 -9.22 -7.10
C MET A 80 17.51 -8.77 -6.77
N LEU A 81 16.90 -7.96 -7.64
CA LEU A 81 15.53 -7.48 -7.44
C LEU A 81 14.50 -8.61 -7.46
N LYS A 82 14.73 -9.67 -8.25
CA LYS A 82 13.86 -10.86 -8.31
C LYS A 82 14.08 -11.82 -7.14
N THR A 83 15.29 -11.93 -6.62
CA THR A 83 15.63 -12.85 -5.50
C THR A 83 15.13 -12.27 -4.19
N ASN A 84 15.35 -10.97 -3.99
CA ASN A 84 14.98 -10.28 -2.75
C ASN A 84 13.61 -9.60 -2.79
N LYS A 85 12.82 -9.79 -3.87
CA LYS A 85 11.51 -9.16 -4.18
C LYS A 85 11.05 -8.11 -3.18
N HIS A 86 10.44 -8.56 -2.09
CA HIS A 86 9.89 -7.74 -1.02
C HIS A 86 10.43 -8.14 0.36
N ASN A 87 11.42 -9.02 0.45
CA ASN A 87 11.88 -9.53 1.74
C ASN A 87 12.83 -8.51 2.39
N LEU A 88 12.29 -7.72 3.31
CA LEU A 88 13.03 -6.65 3.97
C LEU A 88 14.21 -7.19 4.81
N LEU A 89 14.03 -8.36 5.43
CA LEU A 89 15.09 -9.00 6.21
C LEU A 89 16.25 -9.44 5.32
N SER A 90 15.98 -10.07 4.18
CA SER A 90 17.02 -10.48 3.22
C SER A 90 17.74 -9.27 2.63
N LEU A 91 16.99 -8.24 2.20
CA LEU A 91 17.57 -6.99 1.70
C LEU A 91 18.53 -6.38 2.72
N PHE A 92 18.11 -6.25 3.97
CA PHE A 92 18.97 -5.66 5.00
C PHE A 92 20.19 -6.52 5.27
N ALA A 93 20.02 -7.84 5.41
CA ALA A 93 21.13 -8.77 5.64
C ALA A 93 22.20 -8.68 4.56
N GLU A 94 21.80 -8.58 3.29
CA GLU A 94 22.73 -8.37 2.17
C GLU A 94 23.36 -6.98 2.21
N SER A 95 22.62 -5.92 2.57
CA SER A 95 23.17 -4.56 2.65
C SER A 95 24.11 -4.32 3.84
N LYS A 96 24.10 -5.18 4.88
CA LYS A 96 24.85 -4.94 6.13
C LYS A 96 26.32 -4.68 5.92
N HIS A 97 26.99 -5.47 5.10
CA HIS A 97 28.43 -5.36 4.91
C HIS A 97 28.83 -4.01 4.30
N ILE A 98 27.97 -3.44 3.45
CA ILE A 98 28.15 -2.12 2.84
C ILE A 98 27.98 -1.04 3.90
N ILE A 99 26.90 -1.13 4.69
CA ILE A 99 26.56 -0.14 5.72
C ILE A 99 27.58 -0.16 6.89
N VAL A 100 28.07 -1.33 7.30
CA VAL A 100 29.05 -1.49 8.39
C VAL A 100 30.42 -0.93 8.00
N CYS A 101 30.80 -0.96 6.71
CA CYS A 101 32.03 -0.32 6.24
C CYS A 101 32.10 1.17 6.59
N SER A 102 30.96 1.83 6.85
CA SER A 102 30.87 3.22 7.32
C SER A 102 31.17 3.41 8.83
N LYS A 103 31.57 2.36 9.56
CA LYS A 103 31.93 2.36 11.00
C LYS A 103 30.80 2.80 11.94
N VAL A 104 29.59 2.35 11.65
CA VAL A 104 28.38 2.64 12.42
C VAL A 104 27.88 1.38 13.12
N ASP A 105 27.43 1.53 14.37
CA ASP A 105 26.65 0.50 15.07
C ASP A 105 25.25 0.43 14.45
N ILE A 106 24.90 -0.73 13.89
CA ILE A 106 23.66 -0.96 13.16
C ILE A 106 22.63 -1.79 13.95
N ASP A 107 22.90 -2.10 15.23
CA ASP A 107 22.05 -2.99 16.04
C ASP A 107 20.59 -2.50 16.13
N GLU A 108 20.37 -1.19 16.19
CA GLU A 108 19.02 -0.62 16.23
C GLU A 108 18.29 -0.74 14.89
N PHE A 109 19.00 -0.69 13.76
CA PHE A 109 18.43 -0.97 12.44
C PHE A 109 18.05 -2.44 12.32
N ASP A 110 18.90 -3.33 12.81
CA ASP A 110 18.63 -4.77 12.84
C ASP A 110 17.33 -5.08 13.59
N LYS A 111 17.16 -4.48 14.78
CA LYS A 111 15.94 -4.60 15.58
C LYS A 111 14.72 -4.03 14.86
N LEU A 112 14.85 -2.88 14.21
CA LEU A 112 13.76 -2.27 13.45
C LEU A 112 13.30 -3.16 12.30
N ILE A 113 14.25 -3.65 11.49
CA ILE A 113 13.98 -4.47 10.31
C ILE A 113 13.36 -5.80 10.71
N ASP A 114 13.96 -6.51 11.67
CA ASP A 114 13.41 -7.77 12.20
C ASP A 114 11.99 -7.56 12.71
N TYR A 115 11.74 -6.45 13.39
CA TYR A 115 10.43 -6.15 13.93
C TYR A 115 9.37 -5.86 12.87
N ILE A 116 9.66 -4.99 11.89
CA ILE A 116 8.74 -4.70 10.78
C ILE A 116 8.44 -5.99 10.01
N ASN A 117 9.47 -6.81 9.75
CA ASN A 117 9.32 -8.07 9.04
C ASN A 117 8.44 -9.09 9.79
N LYS A 118 8.38 -9.05 11.12
CA LYS A 118 7.44 -9.88 11.90
C LYS A 118 5.98 -9.47 11.73
N ILE A 119 5.72 -8.19 11.47
CA ILE A 119 4.36 -7.66 11.32
C ILE A 119 3.90 -7.76 9.86
N ASP A 120 4.79 -7.46 8.91
CA ASP A 120 4.50 -7.46 7.47
C ASP A 120 5.64 -8.08 6.66
N PRO A 121 5.76 -9.43 6.68
CA PRO A 121 6.90 -10.15 6.11
C PRO A 121 7.04 -10.00 4.59
N PHE A 122 5.92 -9.81 3.88
CA PHE A 122 5.88 -9.86 2.41
C PHE A 122 5.37 -8.57 1.75
N SER A 123 5.25 -7.48 2.51
CA SER A 123 4.68 -6.21 2.06
C SER A 123 3.18 -6.20 1.87
N ASP A 124 2.47 -7.29 2.15
CA ASP A 124 1.07 -7.42 1.78
C ASP A 124 0.14 -7.03 2.92
N TYR A 125 0.56 -7.15 4.18
CA TYR A 125 -0.37 -7.11 5.31
C TYR A 125 -0.92 -5.71 5.58
N PHE A 126 -0.10 -4.68 5.36
CA PHE A 126 -0.58 -3.30 5.46
C PHE A 126 -1.45 -2.86 4.28
N ARG A 127 -1.45 -3.61 3.17
CA ARG A 127 -2.19 -3.28 1.95
C ARG A 127 -3.50 -4.03 1.83
N TYR A 128 -3.49 -5.31 2.20
CA TYR A 128 -4.61 -6.21 2.05
C TYR A 128 -4.98 -6.79 3.42
N PRO A 129 -6.27 -7.04 3.68
CA PRO A 129 -6.65 -7.54 4.97
C PRO A 129 -6.45 -9.06 5.05
N PHE A 130 -6.23 -9.74 3.92
CA PHE A 130 -6.03 -11.19 3.80
C PHE A 130 -4.71 -11.55 3.11
N GLY A 131 -4.22 -12.75 3.38
CA GLY A 131 -3.12 -13.42 2.70
C GLY A 131 -3.59 -14.17 1.45
N LEU A 132 -2.65 -14.79 0.73
CA LEU A 132 -2.91 -15.43 -0.56
C LEU A 132 -4.02 -16.50 -0.52
N TYR A 133 -4.21 -17.14 0.63
CA TYR A 133 -5.16 -18.22 0.82
C TYR A 133 -6.44 -17.78 1.56
N GLY A 134 -6.58 -16.48 1.85
CA GLY A 134 -7.72 -15.94 2.60
C GLY A 134 -7.52 -15.97 4.11
N ASP A 135 -6.34 -16.39 4.57
CA ASP A 135 -5.87 -16.22 5.94
C ASP A 135 -5.91 -14.73 6.32
N TYR A 136 -6.38 -14.43 7.53
CA TYR A 136 -6.55 -13.04 7.95
C TYR A 136 -5.20 -12.52 8.48
N ASN A 137 -4.69 -11.44 7.88
CA ASN A 137 -3.34 -10.95 8.18
C ASN A 137 -3.19 -10.48 9.63
N PHE A 138 -4.29 -10.00 10.22
CA PHE A 138 -4.35 -9.51 11.60
C PHE A 138 -5.55 -10.11 12.33
N GLU A 139 -5.47 -11.42 12.65
CA GLU A 139 -6.54 -12.14 13.37
C GLU A 139 -6.94 -11.51 14.70
N ASN A 140 -5.95 -10.94 15.40
CA ASN A 140 -6.17 -10.25 16.65
C ASN A 140 -5.96 -8.75 16.47
N GLN A 141 -6.74 -7.97 17.21
CA GLN A 141 -6.53 -6.54 17.28
C GLN A 141 -5.13 -6.23 17.83
N ILE A 142 -4.39 -5.44 17.07
CA ILE A 142 -3.05 -4.96 17.41
C ILE A 142 -3.12 -3.46 17.68
N TRP A 143 -2.51 -3.03 18.78
CA TRP A 143 -2.42 -1.63 19.16
C TRP A 143 -1.08 -1.06 18.73
N ILE A 144 -1.08 -0.02 17.91
CA ILE A 144 0.12 0.68 17.45
C ILE A 144 0.36 1.91 18.33
N ASP A 145 1.45 1.93 19.09
CA ASP A 145 1.89 3.07 19.89
C ASP A 145 2.55 4.12 18.99
N LEU A 146 1.90 5.27 18.85
CA LEU A 146 2.34 6.33 17.94
C LEU A 146 3.64 6.99 18.39
N ASN A 147 3.94 7.04 19.69
CA ASN A 147 5.21 7.59 20.16
C ASN A 147 6.37 6.65 19.82
N LYS A 148 6.13 5.34 19.89
CA LYS A 148 7.14 4.35 19.48
C LYS A 148 7.30 4.30 17.98
N LEU A 149 6.22 4.43 17.21
CA LEU A 149 6.29 4.56 15.75
C LEU A 149 7.12 5.79 15.34
N TYR A 150 6.95 6.92 16.04
CA TYR A 150 7.80 8.09 15.82
C TYR A 150 9.28 7.79 16.07
N ASN A 151 9.63 7.06 17.13
CA ASN A 151 11.02 6.64 17.35
C ASN A 151 11.55 5.74 16.22
N SER A 152 10.70 4.87 15.66
CA SER A 152 11.06 4.07 14.48
C SER A 152 11.36 4.94 13.25
N PHE A 153 10.65 6.05 13.05
CA PHE A 153 10.99 7.02 12.02
C PHE A 153 12.34 7.68 12.27
N GLU A 154 12.67 8.04 13.51
CA GLU A 154 13.97 8.67 13.83
C GLU A 154 15.14 7.70 13.60
N ILE A 155 14.94 6.42 13.91
CA ILE A 155 15.90 5.35 13.57
C ILE A 155 16.05 5.26 12.05
N ALA A 156 14.96 5.11 11.30
CA ALA A 156 15.02 5.02 9.84
C ALA A 156 15.62 6.27 9.19
N ASN A 157 15.29 7.47 9.67
CA ASN A 157 15.87 8.71 9.17
C ASN A 157 17.39 8.74 9.37
N SER A 158 17.88 8.21 10.49
CA SER A 158 19.32 8.06 10.74
C SER A 158 19.99 7.08 9.79
N LEU A 159 19.31 5.99 9.41
CA LEU A 159 19.78 5.08 8.35
C LEU A 159 19.83 5.78 6.99
N PHE A 160 18.82 6.56 6.66
CA PHE A 160 18.75 7.29 5.38
C PHE A 160 19.84 8.36 5.31
N ASP A 161 20.09 9.09 6.40
CA ASP A 161 21.18 10.06 6.48
C ASP A 161 22.56 9.41 6.29
N LEU A 162 22.74 8.19 6.82
CA LEU A 162 23.96 7.41 6.61
C LEU A 162 24.12 7.00 5.15
N ILE A 163 23.08 6.44 4.54
CA ILE A 163 23.14 5.92 3.16
C ILE A 163 23.27 7.05 2.14
N ILE A 164 22.47 8.10 2.27
CA ILE A 164 22.31 9.14 1.24
C ILE A 164 23.36 10.23 1.36
N ASN A 165 23.67 10.64 2.59
CA ASN A 165 24.54 11.80 2.84
C ASN A 165 25.95 11.41 3.31
N ASP A 166 26.24 10.11 3.47
CA ASP A 166 27.46 9.57 4.13
C ASP A 166 27.74 10.25 5.48
N ASN A 167 26.66 10.69 6.15
CA ASN A 167 26.75 11.37 7.43
C ASN A 167 26.76 10.35 8.55
N LYS A 168 27.62 10.53 9.55
CA LYS A 168 27.54 9.74 10.78
C LYS A 168 26.14 9.90 11.39
N PRO A 169 25.49 8.81 11.83
CA PRO A 169 24.15 8.87 12.38
C PRO A 169 24.12 9.81 13.58
N LYS A 170 23.15 10.71 13.62
CA LYS A 170 22.97 11.68 14.73
C LYS A 170 22.15 11.10 15.88
N PHE A 171 22.05 9.77 15.99
CA PHE A 171 21.27 9.13 17.04
C PHE A 171 21.94 9.30 18.40
N LYS A 172 21.40 10.18 19.24
CA LYS A 172 21.76 10.27 20.66
C LYS A 172 20.98 9.20 21.41
N GLY A 173 21.58 8.02 21.52
CA GLY A 173 20.98 6.86 22.18
C GLY A 173 20.46 7.19 23.58
N ASN A 174 19.14 7.21 23.70
CA ASN A 174 18.45 6.69 24.88
C ASN A 174 17.50 5.61 24.35
N SER A 175 18.01 4.38 24.37
CA SER A 175 17.37 3.14 23.98
C SER A 175 15.97 3.00 24.61
N LYS A 176 14.94 3.20 23.80
CA LYS A 176 13.62 2.64 24.07
C LYS A 176 13.30 1.62 22.97
N PRO A 177 12.60 0.52 23.30
CA PRO A 177 12.37 -0.56 22.37
C PRO A 177 11.70 -0.07 21.08
N VAL A 178 12.18 -0.58 19.95
CA VAL A 178 11.74 -0.28 18.58
C VAL A 178 10.35 -0.87 18.25
N TYR A 179 9.72 -1.49 19.25
CA TYR A 179 8.49 -2.23 19.11
C TYR A 179 7.28 -1.30 19.26
N PHE A 180 6.79 -0.81 18.12
CA PHE A 180 5.63 0.09 18.08
C PHE A 180 4.27 -0.62 18.26
N VAL A 181 4.24 -1.93 18.54
CA VAL A 181 3.04 -2.62 19.03
C VAL A 181 3.04 -2.54 20.55
N SER A 182 1.88 -2.22 21.10
CA SER A 182 1.65 -2.16 22.53
C SER A 182 1.00 -3.43 23.04
N GLU A 183 1.50 -3.94 24.16
CA GLU A 183 0.88 -5.03 24.92
C GLU A 183 -0.26 -4.53 25.82
N THR A 184 -0.37 -3.20 26.02
CA THR A 184 -1.36 -2.59 26.91
C THR A 184 -2.17 -1.54 26.18
N GLN A 185 -3.49 -1.57 26.38
CA GLN A 185 -4.40 -0.53 25.94
C GLN A 185 -4.16 0.75 26.76
N VAL A 186 -3.91 1.88 26.09
CA VAL A 186 -3.77 3.19 26.75
C VAL A 186 -4.52 4.24 25.91
N LYS A 187 -4.48 5.52 26.31
CA LYS A 187 -5.29 6.61 25.73
C LYS A 187 -5.32 6.60 24.20
N TYR A 188 -6.52 6.51 23.63
CA TYR A 188 -6.74 6.35 22.19
C TYR A 188 -6.06 7.41 21.31
N SER A 189 -5.86 8.66 21.77
CA SER A 189 -5.11 9.69 21.03
C SER A 189 -3.60 9.42 20.85
N THR A 190 -3.08 8.36 21.45
CA THR A 190 -1.67 7.95 21.34
C THR A 190 -1.51 6.58 20.69
N PHE A 191 -2.63 5.98 20.23
CA PHE A 191 -2.64 4.67 19.61
C PHE A 191 -3.49 4.65 18.34
N SER A 192 -3.10 3.77 17.42
CA SER A 192 -3.97 3.29 16.34
C SER A 192 -4.25 1.82 16.55
N THR A 193 -5.28 1.30 15.89
CA THR A 193 -5.61 -0.13 15.91
C THR A 193 -5.62 -0.71 14.50
N ILE A 194 -5.15 -1.94 14.37
CA ILE A 194 -5.25 -2.75 13.15
C ILE A 194 -5.82 -4.12 13.52
N GLY A 195 -6.45 -4.81 12.57
CA GLY A 195 -7.04 -6.14 12.80
C GLY A 195 -8.41 -6.15 13.48
N THR A 196 -9.04 -4.99 13.70
CA THR A 196 -10.34 -4.88 14.38
C THR A 196 -11.53 -5.28 13.50
N GLY A 197 -12.44 -6.09 14.04
CA GLY A 197 -13.79 -6.32 13.48
C GLY A 197 -13.87 -7.25 12.26
N GLY A 198 -12.89 -8.16 12.12
CA GLY A 198 -12.91 -9.17 11.06
C GLY A 198 -12.61 -8.63 9.66
N LEU A 199 -12.73 -9.51 8.67
CA LEU A 199 -12.21 -9.25 7.33
C LEU A 199 -12.94 -8.11 6.60
N SER A 200 -14.27 -8.09 6.63
CA SER A 200 -15.09 -7.04 5.99
C SER A 200 -14.79 -5.65 6.55
N LYS A 201 -14.63 -5.54 7.87
CA LYS A 201 -14.27 -4.25 8.49
C LYS A 201 -12.86 -3.82 8.10
N SER A 202 -11.93 -4.77 8.01
CA SER A 202 -10.56 -4.49 7.60
C SER A 202 -10.42 -4.08 6.14
N PHE A 203 -11.24 -4.62 5.22
CA PHE A 203 -11.37 -4.07 3.86
C PHE A 203 -11.70 -2.58 3.91
N ARG A 204 -12.75 -2.23 4.66
CA ARG A 204 -13.22 -0.84 4.76
C ARG A 204 -12.21 0.09 5.43
N TYR A 205 -11.49 -0.38 6.45
CA TYR A 205 -10.44 0.42 7.07
C TYR A 205 -9.29 0.71 6.11
N GLN A 206 -8.78 -0.32 5.42
CA GLN A 206 -7.68 -0.16 4.48
C GLN A 206 -8.08 0.67 3.26
N MET A 207 -9.21 0.37 2.61
CA MET A 207 -9.65 1.09 1.41
C MET A 207 -9.85 2.58 1.69
N ASN A 208 -10.50 2.92 2.82
CA ASN A 208 -10.72 4.30 3.22
C ASN A 208 -9.43 4.97 3.65
N GLY A 209 -8.51 4.24 4.28
CA GLY A 209 -7.18 4.72 4.64
C GLY A 209 -6.41 5.17 3.41
N PHE A 210 -6.29 4.30 2.41
CA PHE A 210 -5.61 4.63 1.15
C PHE A 210 -6.31 5.76 0.38
N ASN A 211 -7.65 5.77 0.32
CA ASN A 211 -8.37 6.87 -0.33
C ASN A 211 -8.14 8.22 0.37
N GLN A 212 -8.23 8.28 1.69
CA GLN A 212 -7.95 9.53 2.44
C GLN A 212 -6.49 9.97 2.31
N ALA A 213 -5.56 9.02 2.25
CA ALA A 213 -4.15 9.34 2.02
C ALA A 213 -3.93 9.93 0.62
N ALA A 214 -4.62 9.40 -0.40
CA ALA A 214 -4.60 9.97 -1.74
C ALA A 214 -5.17 11.40 -1.78
N GLU A 215 -6.37 11.60 -1.22
CA GLU A 215 -7.00 12.92 -1.12
C GLU A 215 -6.10 13.95 -0.43
N PHE A 216 -5.47 13.54 0.68
CA PHE A 216 -4.51 14.39 1.38
C PHE A 216 -3.28 14.74 0.52
N LEU A 217 -2.80 13.80 -0.29
CA LEU A 217 -1.65 14.05 -1.16
C LEU A 217 -1.97 14.88 -2.41
N MET A 218 -3.25 15.12 -2.73
CA MET A 218 -3.65 16.04 -3.82
C MET A 218 -3.14 17.47 -3.61
N GLU A 219 -2.89 17.86 -2.35
CA GLU A 219 -2.36 19.19 -2.01
C GLU A 219 -0.84 19.31 -2.26
N TYR A 220 -0.17 18.24 -2.72
CA TYR A 220 1.28 18.17 -2.84
C TYR A 220 1.73 17.59 -4.19
N ASP A 221 1.90 18.45 -5.19
CA ASP A 221 2.29 18.10 -6.56
C ASP A 221 3.47 17.12 -6.65
N ASP A 222 4.51 17.30 -5.83
CA ASP A 222 5.70 16.45 -5.88
C ASP A 222 5.49 15.01 -5.33
N TYR A 223 4.26 14.64 -4.93
CA TYR A 223 3.91 13.32 -4.40
C TYR A 223 2.88 12.56 -5.27
N TYR A 224 2.71 13.01 -6.51
CA TYR A 224 1.77 12.42 -7.47
C TYR A 224 1.90 10.88 -7.58
N ILE A 225 3.12 10.32 -7.61
CA ILE A 225 3.32 8.86 -7.64
C ILE A 225 2.69 8.14 -6.45
N GLN A 226 2.91 8.67 -5.24
CA GLN A 226 2.38 8.07 -4.02
C GLN A 226 0.87 8.20 -3.96
N ARG A 227 0.33 9.33 -4.42
CA ARG A 227 -1.10 9.55 -4.61
C ARG A 227 -1.69 8.52 -5.59
N LEU A 228 -1.17 8.42 -6.81
CA LEU A 228 -1.64 7.48 -7.84
C LEU A 228 -1.62 6.04 -7.33
N TYR A 229 -0.57 5.66 -6.60
CA TYR A 229 -0.48 4.35 -5.97
C TYR A 229 -1.62 4.11 -4.97
N PHE A 230 -1.89 5.07 -4.08
CA PHE A 230 -2.95 4.97 -3.08
C PHE A 230 -4.35 4.95 -3.70
N GLU A 231 -4.60 5.76 -4.73
CA GLU A 231 -5.88 5.75 -5.47
C GLU A 231 -6.08 4.42 -6.19
N ARG A 232 -5.04 3.93 -6.87
CA ARG A 232 -5.10 2.64 -7.55
C ARG A 232 -5.36 1.50 -6.54
N LEU A 233 -4.71 1.52 -5.37
CA LEU A 233 -4.90 0.49 -4.36
C LEU A 233 -6.29 0.57 -3.72
N SER A 234 -6.80 1.76 -3.42
CA SER A 234 -8.15 1.93 -2.87
C SER A 234 -9.23 1.42 -3.84
N ILE A 235 -9.07 1.66 -5.15
CA ILE A 235 -9.90 1.07 -6.21
C ILE A 235 -9.83 -0.45 -6.20
N GLU A 236 -8.63 -1.05 -6.06
CA GLU A 236 -8.50 -2.50 -5.96
C GLU A 236 -9.30 -3.07 -4.81
N LEU A 237 -9.17 -2.43 -3.64
CA LEU A 237 -9.76 -2.89 -2.40
C LEU A 237 -11.28 -2.78 -2.45
N VAL A 238 -11.83 -1.69 -2.99
CA VAL A 238 -13.29 -1.56 -3.19
C VAL A 238 -13.82 -2.65 -4.13
N LEU A 239 -13.15 -2.91 -5.26
CA LEU A 239 -13.59 -3.97 -6.17
C LEU A 239 -13.52 -5.35 -5.51
N LYS A 240 -12.49 -5.59 -4.69
CA LYS A 240 -12.36 -6.84 -3.92
C LYS A 240 -13.40 -6.91 -2.80
N ASP A 241 -13.75 -5.82 -2.13
CA ASP A 241 -14.78 -5.78 -1.09
C ASP A 241 -16.14 -6.17 -1.67
N ILE A 242 -16.53 -5.59 -2.82
CA ILE A 242 -17.77 -5.94 -3.54
C ILE A 242 -17.83 -7.46 -3.85
N ILE A 243 -16.74 -8.01 -4.40
CA ILE A 243 -16.66 -9.43 -4.75
C ILE A 243 -16.69 -10.30 -3.49
N PHE A 244 -15.93 -9.93 -2.45
CA PHE A 244 -15.85 -10.65 -1.19
C PHE A 244 -17.20 -10.67 -0.49
N TYR A 245 -17.91 -9.53 -0.46
CA TYR A 245 -19.20 -9.43 0.18
C TYR A 245 -20.23 -10.41 -0.41
N ILE A 246 -20.26 -10.52 -1.74
CA ILE A 246 -21.20 -11.42 -2.43
C ILE A 246 -20.76 -12.88 -2.40
N MET A 247 -19.46 -13.15 -2.61
CA MET A 247 -18.96 -14.51 -2.80
C MET A 247 -18.32 -15.14 -1.56
N ASN A 248 -18.05 -14.34 -0.52
CA ASN A 248 -17.31 -14.72 0.68
C ASN A 248 -15.99 -15.43 0.34
N GLU A 249 -15.65 -16.56 0.97
CA GLU A 249 -14.38 -17.29 0.77
C GLU A 249 -14.12 -17.72 -0.69
N GLU A 250 -15.16 -17.90 -1.51
CA GLU A 250 -15.01 -18.25 -2.93
C GLU A 250 -14.34 -17.12 -3.73
N SER A 251 -14.41 -15.88 -3.23
CA SER A 251 -13.73 -14.71 -3.81
C SER A 251 -12.20 -14.90 -3.87
N PHE A 252 -11.58 -15.63 -2.94
CA PHE A 252 -10.13 -15.82 -2.93
C PHE A 252 -9.62 -16.59 -4.16
N LYS A 253 -10.46 -17.45 -4.76
CA LYS A 253 -10.12 -18.10 -6.04
C LYS A 253 -10.02 -17.09 -7.18
N ILE A 254 -10.84 -16.03 -7.14
CA ILE A 254 -10.79 -14.93 -8.11
C ILE A 254 -9.60 -14.04 -7.82
N PHE A 255 -9.40 -13.64 -6.56
CA PHE A 255 -8.27 -12.79 -6.17
C PHE A 255 -6.94 -13.43 -6.57
N ARG A 256 -6.75 -14.74 -6.41
CA ARG A 256 -5.53 -15.41 -6.90
C ARG A 256 -5.36 -15.42 -8.43
N LYS A 257 -6.46 -15.52 -9.18
CA LYS A 257 -6.43 -15.53 -10.65
C LYS A 257 -6.31 -14.12 -11.24
N LYS A 258 -6.77 -13.12 -10.52
CA LYS A 258 -6.91 -11.71 -10.93
C LYS A 258 -6.20 -10.79 -9.94
N THR A 259 -5.02 -11.19 -9.44
CA THR A 259 -4.32 -10.63 -8.27
C THR A 259 -4.35 -9.11 -8.20
N HIS A 260 -3.95 -8.47 -9.29
CA HIS A 260 -3.85 -7.01 -9.42
C HIS A 260 -4.52 -6.48 -10.70
N SER A 261 -5.39 -7.27 -11.35
CA SER A 261 -6.07 -6.79 -12.57
C SER A 261 -7.37 -6.09 -12.19
N ILE A 262 -7.37 -4.76 -12.12
CA ILE A 262 -8.59 -3.97 -11.82
C ILE A 262 -9.68 -4.22 -12.86
N ILE A 263 -9.31 -4.38 -14.15
CA ILE A 263 -10.28 -4.75 -15.19
C ILE A 263 -10.80 -6.18 -15.01
N GLY A 264 -9.94 -7.11 -14.61
CA GLY A 264 -10.35 -8.46 -14.26
C GLY A 264 -11.35 -8.49 -13.10
N LEU A 265 -11.12 -7.69 -12.06
CA LEU A 265 -12.00 -7.54 -10.91
C LEU A 265 -13.31 -6.86 -11.30
N TRP A 266 -13.24 -5.75 -12.04
CA TRP A 266 -14.42 -5.03 -12.54
C TRP A 266 -15.34 -5.91 -13.39
N ASN A 267 -14.78 -6.66 -14.34
CA ASN A 267 -15.56 -7.59 -15.16
C ASN A 267 -16.27 -8.64 -14.30
N LYS A 268 -15.67 -9.05 -13.17
CA LYS A 268 -16.32 -9.95 -12.23
C LYS A 268 -17.44 -9.25 -11.44
N VAL A 269 -17.24 -8.00 -11.02
CA VAL A 269 -18.30 -7.18 -10.39
C VAL A 269 -19.51 -7.05 -11.33
N ILE A 270 -19.29 -6.71 -12.60
CA ILE A 270 -20.39 -6.62 -13.60
C ILE A 270 -21.12 -7.95 -13.74
N SER A 271 -20.39 -9.07 -13.86
CA SER A 271 -21.00 -10.41 -13.93
C SER A 271 -21.87 -10.71 -12.71
N ILE A 272 -21.44 -10.33 -11.51
CA ILE A 272 -22.22 -10.49 -10.28
C ILE A 272 -23.49 -9.63 -10.32
N LEU A 273 -23.37 -8.36 -10.74
CA LEU A 273 -24.50 -7.45 -10.85
C LEU A 273 -25.56 -7.95 -11.83
N ASP A 274 -25.14 -8.51 -12.97
CA ASP A 274 -26.05 -9.10 -13.97
C ASP A 274 -26.78 -10.34 -13.44
N GLU A 275 -26.08 -11.20 -12.67
CA GLU A 275 -26.68 -12.35 -11.99
C GLU A 275 -27.74 -11.93 -10.95
N LEU A 276 -27.44 -10.91 -10.14
CA LEU A 276 -28.38 -10.37 -9.14
C LEU A 276 -29.63 -9.78 -9.80
N LYS A 277 -29.48 -9.02 -10.90
CA LYS A 277 -30.60 -8.48 -11.69
C LYS A 277 -31.51 -9.59 -12.23
N ALA A 278 -30.92 -10.68 -12.74
CA ALA A 278 -31.69 -11.80 -13.28
C ALA A 278 -32.49 -12.56 -12.19
N GLY A 279 -31.98 -12.62 -10.96
CA GLY A 279 -32.62 -13.31 -9.83
C GLY A 279 -33.71 -12.50 -9.12
N ALA A 280 -33.59 -11.17 -9.05
CA ALA A 280 -34.46 -10.32 -8.23
C ALA A 280 -35.84 -10.02 -8.86
N GLY A 281 -36.05 -10.28 -10.15
CA GLY A 281 -37.30 -9.95 -10.85
C GLY A 281 -37.66 -8.45 -10.85
N SER A 282 -36.78 -7.59 -10.33
CA SER A 282 -36.97 -6.15 -10.17
C SER A 282 -36.28 -5.39 -11.30
N THR A 283 -37.03 -4.48 -11.93
CA THR A 283 -36.61 -3.55 -12.97
C THR A 283 -36.06 -2.22 -12.41
N GLU A 284 -35.76 -2.13 -11.11
CA GLU A 284 -35.08 -0.94 -10.59
C GLU A 284 -33.62 -0.94 -11.06
N GLU A 285 -33.20 0.18 -11.66
CA GLU A 285 -31.90 0.38 -12.31
C GLU A 285 -30.75 0.18 -11.32
N LEU A 286 -30.33 -1.07 -11.14
CA LEU A 286 -29.11 -1.44 -10.41
C LEU A 286 -27.82 -0.83 -11.02
N SER A 287 -27.94 -0.06 -12.09
CA SER A 287 -26.86 0.76 -12.66
C SER A 287 -27.34 1.58 -13.86
N ASP A 288 -27.00 2.88 -13.89
CA ASP A 288 -26.97 3.65 -15.14
C ASP A 288 -25.91 3.04 -16.07
N VAL A 289 -26.33 2.56 -17.25
CA VAL A 289 -25.48 1.87 -18.22
C VAL A 289 -24.33 2.76 -18.70
N ASP A 290 -24.58 4.06 -18.84
CA ASP A 290 -23.56 4.99 -19.31
C ASP A 290 -22.55 5.32 -18.20
N GLU A 291 -23.00 5.31 -16.94
CA GLU A 291 -22.12 5.42 -15.78
C GLU A 291 -21.18 4.21 -15.66
N LEU A 292 -21.67 2.98 -15.83
CA LEU A 292 -20.80 1.78 -15.82
C LEU A 292 -19.78 1.78 -16.95
N LYS A 293 -20.17 2.23 -18.16
CA LYS A 293 -19.24 2.39 -19.27
C LYS A 293 -18.18 3.45 -18.96
N ASN A 294 -18.57 4.55 -18.32
CA ASN A 294 -17.63 5.59 -17.93
C ASN A 294 -16.63 5.07 -16.89
N ILE A 295 -17.09 4.41 -15.81
CA ILE A 295 -16.22 3.77 -14.81
C ILE A 295 -15.25 2.81 -15.49
N LYS A 296 -15.75 1.92 -16.36
CA LYS A 296 -14.91 0.98 -17.10
C LYS A 296 -13.82 1.69 -17.91
N GLY A 297 -14.18 2.75 -18.65
CA GLY A 297 -13.21 3.49 -19.46
C GLY A 297 -12.10 4.14 -18.62
N VAL A 298 -12.41 4.63 -17.41
CA VAL A 298 -11.38 5.15 -16.50
C VAL A 298 -10.50 4.02 -15.96
N LEU A 299 -11.11 2.89 -15.54
CA LEU A 299 -10.36 1.73 -15.07
C LEU A 299 -9.43 1.14 -16.16
N GLU A 300 -9.84 1.17 -17.43
CA GLU A 300 -9.02 0.65 -18.54
C GLU A 300 -7.75 1.48 -18.68
N LYS A 301 -7.87 2.81 -18.65
CA LYS A 301 -6.72 3.72 -18.68
C LYS A 301 -5.79 3.53 -17.49
N ILE A 302 -6.32 3.42 -16.27
CA ILE A 302 -5.50 3.14 -15.07
C ILE A 302 -4.78 1.79 -15.22
N HIS A 303 -5.47 0.77 -15.75
CA HIS A 303 -4.93 -0.58 -15.86
C HIS A 303 -3.83 -0.69 -16.92
N GLU A 304 -3.95 0.05 -18.02
CA GLU A 304 -2.92 0.12 -19.06
C GLU A 304 -1.61 0.69 -18.53
N GLN A 305 -1.72 1.66 -17.62
CA GLN A 305 -0.58 2.35 -17.02
C GLN A 305 0.05 1.56 -15.86
N ASP A 306 -0.74 0.82 -15.09
CA ASP A 306 -0.24 -0.03 -14.01
C ASP A 306 -0.91 -1.42 -13.98
N LEU A 307 -0.51 -2.26 -14.93
CA LEU A 307 -1.09 -3.58 -15.15
C LEU A 307 -1.02 -4.49 -13.92
N ASN A 308 0.11 -4.46 -13.20
CA ASN A 308 0.42 -5.41 -12.13
C ASN A 308 0.49 -4.77 -10.73
N SER A 309 0.01 -3.52 -10.60
CA SER A 309 0.16 -2.74 -9.36
C SER A 309 1.62 -2.48 -8.98
N ASP A 310 2.58 -2.51 -9.91
CA ASP A 310 4.02 -2.38 -9.64
C ASP A 310 4.57 -1.02 -10.07
N GLN A 311 3.94 -0.38 -11.07
CA GLN A 311 4.52 0.79 -11.71
C GLN A 311 4.57 1.99 -10.76
N PHE A 312 3.52 2.23 -9.98
CA PHE A 312 3.54 3.33 -9.01
C PHE A 312 4.34 3.00 -7.72
N ARG A 313 4.91 1.79 -7.62
CA ARG A 313 5.71 1.36 -6.45
C ARG A 313 7.20 1.26 -6.74
N TYR A 314 7.58 1.00 -7.98
CA TYR A 314 8.97 0.75 -8.36
C TYR A 314 9.38 1.61 -9.56
N PRO A 315 10.62 2.12 -9.56
CA PRO A 315 11.09 3.00 -10.62
C PRO A 315 11.49 2.25 -11.90
N ILE A 316 11.44 0.91 -11.91
CA ILE A 316 11.79 0.09 -13.07
C ILE A 316 10.78 -1.03 -13.31
N THR A 317 10.67 -1.46 -14.57
CA THR A 317 9.94 -2.66 -14.97
C THR A 317 10.74 -3.93 -14.70
N ASN A 318 10.09 -5.09 -14.82
CA ASN A 318 10.72 -6.41 -14.68
C ASN A 318 11.87 -6.68 -15.69
N ASP A 319 11.91 -5.91 -16.79
CA ASP A 319 12.96 -5.98 -17.82
C ASP A 319 14.05 -4.90 -17.64
N GLY A 320 13.96 -4.13 -16.55
CA GLY A 320 14.94 -3.11 -16.17
C GLY A 320 14.82 -1.79 -16.91
N ASN A 321 13.67 -1.50 -17.51
CA ASN A 321 13.42 -0.19 -18.11
C ASN A 321 12.92 0.76 -17.02
N LEU A 322 13.39 2.01 -17.03
CA LEU A 322 12.86 3.04 -16.13
C LEU A 322 11.38 3.26 -16.41
N ASN A 323 10.60 3.32 -15.35
CA ASN A 323 9.16 3.41 -15.41
C ASN A 323 8.64 4.86 -15.40
N LEU A 324 9.47 5.80 -14.94
CA LEU A 324 9.12 7.23 -14.79
C LEU A 324 8.86 7.97 -16.12
N SER A 325 9.17 7.35 -17.27
CA SER A 325 8.87 7.93 -18.59
C SER A 325 7.47 7.60 -19.11
N ILE A 326 6.64 6.87 -18.36
CA ILE A 326 5.38 6.29 -18.87
C ILE A 326 4.13 6.93 -18.24
N ILE A 327 4.26 7.75 -17.20
CA ILE A 327 3.09 8.41 -16.60
C ILE A 327 2.72 9.62 -17.45
N GLU A 328 1.77 9.40 -18.36
CA GLU A 328 1.21 10.44 -19.22
C GLU A 328 0.49 11.50 -18.37
N GLU A 329 0.65 12.79 -18.70
CA GLU A 329 -0.06 13.93 -18.07
C GLU A 329 -1.59 13.70 -18.03
N ASP A 330 -2.13 12.92 -18.97
CA ASP A 330 -3.54 12.55 -19.05
C ASP A 330 -4.06 11.72 -17.85
N ILE A 331 -3.19 11.12 -17.03
CA ILE A 331 -3.58 10.27 -15.90
C ILE A 331 -4.05 11.10 -14.70
N GLU A 332 -3.42 12.24 -14.41
CA GLU A 332 -3.80 13.09 -13.28
C GLU A 332 -5.26 13.57 -13.43
N ASP A 333 -5.61 13.96 -14.65
CA ASP A 333 -6.97 14.32 -15.06
C ASP A 333 -8.01 13.20 -14.85
N LEU A 334 -7.59 11.93 -14.86
CA LEU A 334 -8.50 10.79 -14.64
C LEU A 334 -8.82 10.60 -13.16
N PHE A 335 -7.87 10.91 -12.28
CA PHE A 335 -8.04 10.80 -10.84
C PHE A 335 -8.65 12.08 -10.24
N ASP A 336 -8.45 13.24 -10.87
CA ASP A 336 -9.08 14.53 -10.49
C ASP A 336 -10.56 14.64 -10.86
N LYS A 337 -11.05 13.87 -11.85
CA LYS A 337 -12.46 13.87 -12.27
C LYS A 337 -13.34 13.09 -11.28
N GLY A 338 -13.67 13.74 -10.16
CA GLY A 338 -14.81 13.38 -9.31
C GLY A 338 -14.79 11.92 -8.83
N SER A 339 -13.83 11.64 -7.94
CA SER A 339 -13.64 10.42 -7.14
C SER A 339 -14.22 9.15 -7.78
N LEU A 340 -13.50 8.55 -8.73
CA LEU A 340 -13.77 7.17 -9.18
C LEU A 340 -13.99 6.24 -7.98
N PHE A 341 -13.23 6.44 -6.90
CA PHE A 341 -13.45 5.79 -5.61
C PHE A 341 -14.87 6.03 -5.06
N GLY A 342 -15.32 7.27 -4.86
CA GLY A 342 -16.66 7.57 -4.34
C GLY A 342 -17.80 7.04 -5.24
N ARG A 343 -17.56 6.99 -6.56
CA ARG A 343 -18.50 6.36 -7.52
C ARG A 343 -18.58 4.85 -7.30
N LEU A 344 -17.43 4.17 -7.18
CA LEU A 344 -17.37 2.74 -6.86
C LEU A 344 -17.92 2.43 -5.47
N GLU A 345 -17.66 3.27 -4.46
CA GLU A 345 -18.19 3.15 -3.10
C GLU A 345 -19.71 3.24 -3.07
N LYS A 346 -20.31 4.10 -3.91
CA LYS A 346 -21.77 4.13 -4.10
C LYS A 346 -22.30 2.79 -4.58
N TYR A 347 -21.62 2.14 -5.52
CA TYR A 347 -21.99 0.81 -5.99
C TYR A 347 -21.77 -0.27 -4.92
N ASP A 348 -20.67 -0.21 -4.18
CA ASP A 348 -20.42 -1.09 -3.04
C ASP A 348 -21.56 -1.03 -2.02
N ASN A 349 -21.91 0.19 -1.58
CA ASN A 349 -23.03 0.41 -0.67
C ASN A 349 -24.39 -0.02 -1.24
N ALA A 350 -24.61 0.13 -2.55
CA ALA A 350 -25.84 -0.30 -3.21
C ALA A 350 -25.94 -1.83 -3.30
N VAL A 351 -24.84 -2.53 -3.61
CA VAL A 351 -24.76 -3.99 -3.62
C VAL A 351 -25.01 -4.54 -2.22
N LEU A 352 -24.38 -3.95 -1.21
CA LEU A 352 -24.62 -4.26 0.20
C LEU A 352 -26.10 -4.11 0.55
N ALA A 353 -26.71 -2.96 0.25
CA ALA A 353 -28.11 -2.71 0.56
C ALA A 353 -29.06 -3.69 -0.15
N SER A 354 -28.78 -4.03 -1.41
CA SER A 354 -29.61 -4.96 -2.20
C SER A 354 -29.57 -6.39 -1.66
N ASP A 355 -28.38 -6.89 -1.31
CA ASP A 355 -28.22 -8.23 -0.73
C ASP A 355 -28.79 -8.30 0.69
N LEU A 356 -28.57 -7.27 1.52
CA LEU A 356 -29.17 -7.17 2.86
C LEU A 356 -30.70 -7.18 2.77
N ASN A 357 -31.30 -6.44 1.83
CA ASN A 357 -32.74 -6.48 1.59
C ASN A 357 -33.21 -7.89 1.18
N ASN A 358 -32.49 -8.59 0.31
CA ASN A 358 -32.79 -9.97 -0.05
C ASN A 358 -32.68 -10.94 1.14
N LYS A 359 -31.82 -10.62 2.12
CA LYS A 359 -31.62 -11.36 3.38
C LYS A 359 -32.53 -10.89 4.53
N GLY A 360 -33.37 -9.88 4.31
CA GLY A 360 -34.26 -9.31 5.33
C GLY A 360 -33.56 -8.52 6.44
N MET A 361 -32.39 -7.95 6.17
CA MET A 361 -31.54 -7.21 7.11
C MET A 361 -31.35 -5.77 6.63
N SER A 362 -31.14 -4.79 7.53
CA SER A 362 -30.87 -3.40 7.12
C SER A 362 -29.37 -3.09 7.09
N LEU A 363 -28.96 -2.10 6.28
CA LEU A 363 -27.57 -1.59 6.25
C LEU A 363 -27.12 -1.07 7.62
N TYR A 364 -28.04 -0.50 8.40
CA TYR A 364 -27.76 -0.04 9.75
C TYR A 364 -27.45 -1.21 10.69
N ASP A 365 -28.22 -2.30 10.63
CA ASP A 365 -27.99 -3.49 11.46
C ASP A 365 -26.63 -4.13 11.12
N TYR A 366 -26.30 -4.25 9.83
CA TYR A 366 -25.00 -4.74 9.37
C TYR A 366 -23.82 -3.87 9.84
N LEU A 367 -23.94 -2.53 9.74
CA LEU A 367 -22.90 -1.61 10.18
C LEU A 367 -22.73 -1.57 11.71
N MET A 368 -23.77 -1.92 12.48
CA MET A 368 -23.70 -2.02 13.95
C MET A 368 -23.13 -3.37 14.43
N GLU A 369 -23.16 -4.41 13.59
CA GLU A 369 -22.51 -5.70 13.85
C GLU A 369 -21.00 -5.70 13.54
N LEU A 370 -20.51 -4.72 12.76
CA LEU A 370 -19.09 -4.50 12.45
C LEU A 370 -18.37 -3.69 13.53
#